data_AF-A0A848DAY4-F1
#
_entry.id   AF-A0A848DAY4-F1
#
_cell.length_a   1.000
_cell.length_b   1.000
_cell.length_c   1.000
_cell.angle_alpha   90.00
_cell.angle_beta   90.00
_cell.angle_gamma   90.00
#
_symmetry.space_group_name_H-M   'P 1'
#
loop_
_entity.id
_entity.type
_entity.pdbx_description
1 polymer ?
#
loop_
_entity_poly.entity_id
_entity_poly.type
_entity_poly.pdbx_seq_one_letter_code
_entity_poly.pdbx_strand_id
1 'polypeptide(L)'
;MSIKTFIFKNKEYIKFLVYFIILILFTPSLLNLSIRSGEHGVLMGYITQTIYHINPAGIQILITFFTGFYIGSLLLMFVDRKKRMQAILLSISIIILVIYISKGIIFSNIHWSRNIEWPVFGIFVGFVLGGGLGILRGESEFKWAARNISVLLAGLIIFVFFNYHLSPYIENNINTTISDVIVVSIFIYFFKEFAMYTFKGPKLFMFGPANSGKSLFMAGCYLEASAPVNPSDDLLELINELHTIGIDWPKHTTDVKDYHFTYEYGSLFIKNILFKMIDYPGPYLEKINEYMDKKEDKHDKNEKIFAKLAKDVKKSDKLIFIIDGEKHPDFDQMGIIEYIKILKKIPKRRIIDSCVVITKCDLFVDEYKDKEKNEDPENDYNNFKKFISNKFIHDIRIQQLLRVVGDVSIYPVFYYTEQVDKNKRKPMRDYAGNVFTFGFGELINDMLK
;
A
#
# COMPACT_ATOMS: atom_id res chain seq x y z
N MET A 1 2.82 -21.86 11.67
CA MET A 1 3.39 -20.78 10.81
C MET A 1 4.82 -20.49 11.28
N SER A 2 5.83 -20.49 10.40
CA SER A 2 7.21 -20.19 10.79
C SER A 2 7.40 -18.70 11.13
N ILE A 3 8.30 -18.37 12.06
CA ILE A 3 8.68 -16.99 12.41
C ILE A 3 9.09 -16.20 11.16
N LYS A 4 9.80 -16.84 10.21
CA LYS A 4 10.20 -16.20 8.95
C LYS A 4 9.00 -15.78 8.10
N THR A 5 7.97 -16.62 8.04
CA THR A 5 6.72 -16.33 7.31
C THR A 5 5.95 -15.20 7.99
N PHE A 6 5.91 -15.18 9.32
CA PHE A 6 5.27 -14.11 10.08
C PHE A 6 5.98 -12.76 9.86
N ILE A 7 7.32 -12.72 9.95
CA ILE A 7 8.11 -11.51 9.71
C ILE A 7 7.95 -11.02 8.27
N PHE A 8 7.92 -11.94 7.28
CA PHE A 8 7.72 -11.56 5.89
C PHE A 8 6.34 -10.95 5.66
N LYS A 9 5.28 -11.60 6.16
CA LYS A 9 3.89 -11.12 6.03
C LYS A 9 3.68 -9.77 6.72
N ASN A 10 4.36 -9.54 7.85
CA ASN A 10 4.21 -8.33 8.66
C ASN A 10 5.38 -7.34 8.56
N LYS A 11 6.23 -7.48 7.54
CA LYS A 11 7.48 -6.71 7.40
C LYS A 11 7.27 -5.21 7.53
N GLU A 12 6.24 -4.68 6.87
CA GLU A 12 5.95 -3.25 6.87
C GLU A 12 5.43 -2.75 8.23
N TYR A 13 4.71 -3.58 8.99
CA TYR A 13 4.29 -3.24 10.36
C TYR A 13 5.48 -3.23 11.30
N ILE A 14 6.34 -4.24 11.21
CA ILE A 14 7.55 -4.34 12.04
C ILE A 14 8.45 -3.13 11.74
N LYS A 15 8.63 -2.78 10.47
CA LYS A 15 9.41 -1.61 10.07
C LYS A 15 8.86 -0.31 10.66
N PHE A 16 7.54 -0.08 10.57
CA PHE A 16 6.89 1.08 11.16
C PHE A 16 7.04 1.11 12.69
N LEU A 17 6.85 -0.03 13.35
CA LEU A 17 6.99 -0.17 14.80
C LEU A 17 8.43 0.05 15.27
N VAL A 18 9.42 -0.41 14.50
CA VAL A 18 10.84 -0.12 14.77
C VAL A 18 11.10 1.37 14.72
N TYR A 19 10.59 2.08 13.70
CA TYR A 19 10.72 3.54 13.64
C TYR A 19 10.10 4.21 14.87
N PHE A 20 8.91 3.78 15.27
CA PHE A 20 8.23 4.31 16.44
C PHE A 20 8.97 4.04 17.75
N ILE A 21 9.49 2.81 17.95
CA ILE A 21 10.28 2.45 19.14
C ILE A 21 11.55 3.29 19.23
N ILE A 22 12.26 3.48 18.11
CA ILE A 22 13.46 4.32 18.08
C ILE A 22 13.10 5.75 18.49
N LEU A 23 11.98 6.31 18.00
CA LEU A 23 11.54 7.64 18.41
C LEU A 23 11.27 7.72 19.92
N ILE A 24 10.57 6.75 20.49
CA ILE A 24 10.33 6.70 21.94
C ILE A 24 11.64 6.64 22.71
N LEU A 25 12.58 5.79 22.28
CA LEU A 25 13.85 5.57 22.98
C LEU A 25 14.73 6.83 23.03
N PHE A 26 14.73 7.64 21.95
CA PHE A 26 15.52 8.88 21.89
C PHE A 26 14.79 10.11 22.44
N THR A 27 13.48 10.04 22.67
CA THR A 27 12.67 11.17 23.19
C THR A 27 13.18 11.68 24.56
N PRO A 28 13.50 10.84 25.57
CA PRO A 28 14.03 11.32 26.85
C PRO A 28 15.33 12.11 26.71
N SER A 29 16.25 11.68 25.84
CA SER A 29 17.51 12.40 25.59
C SER A 29 17.27 13.77 24.98
N LEU A 30 16.31 13.89 24.05
CA LEU A 30 15.91 15.18 23.47
C LEU A 30 15.20 16.08 24.47
N LEU A 31 14.37 15.52 25.36
CA LEU A 31 13.75 16.28 26.43
C LEU A 31 14.81 16.82 27.39
N ASN A 32 15.78 16.00 27.79
CA ASN A 32 16.91 16.45 28.61
C ASN A 32 17.75 17.53 27.91
N LEU A 33 18.00 17.38 26.60
CA LEU A 33 18.66 18.44 25.82
C LEU A 33 17.83 19.73 25.80
N SER A 34 16.51 19.63 25.67
CA SER A 34 15.59 20.77 25.68
C SER A 34 15.57 21.49 27.04
N ILE A 35 15.56 20.73 28.14
CA ILE A 35 15.62 21.27 29.51
C ILE A 35 16.95 21.99 29.72
N ARG A 36 18.09 21.33 29.43
CA ARG A 36 19.43 21.94 29.54
C ARG A 36 19.58 23.19 28.66
N SER A 37 19.02 23.15 27.44
CA SER A 37 18.93 24.30 26.54
C SER A 37 18.13 25.45 27.15
N GLY A 38 17.03 25.16 27.86
CA GLY A 38 16.23 26.17 28.54
C GLY A 38 16.97 26.81 29.73
N GLU A 39 17.69 26.00 30.51
CA GLU A 39 18.41 26.44 31.71
C GLU A 39 19.68 27.25 31.38
N HIS A 40 20.42 26.86 30.36
CA HIS A 40 21.75 27.40 30.07
C HIS A 40 21.88 28.08 28.70
N GLY A 41 20.85 28.06 27.86
CA GLY A 41 20.97 28.51 26.48
C GLY A 41 20.97 30.02 26.31
N VAL A 42 21.94 30.52 25.55
CA VAL A 42 22.17 31.96 25.37
C VAL A 42 21.45 32.55 24.16
N LEU A 43 21.23 31.77 23.09
CA LEU A 43 20.45 32.24 21.93
C LEU A 43 19.04 32.60 22.35
N MET A 44 18.43 31.79 23.22
CA MET A 44 17.09 32.08 23.74
C MET A 44 17.09 33.37 24.54
N GLY A 45 18.15 33.68 25.31
CA GLY A 45 18.32 34.97 25.98
C GLY A 45 18.36 36.15 25.01
N TYR A 46 19.20 36.09 23.97
CA TYR A 46 19.30 37.15 22.96
C TYR A 46 18.02 37.33 22.14
N ILE A 47 17.41 36.22 21.71
CA ILE A 47 16.13 36.23 20.99
C ILE A 47 15.04 36.79 21.90
N THR A 48 15.01 36.39 23.17
CA THR A 48 14.04 36.90 24.15
C THR A 48 14.20 38.38 24.35
N GLN A 49 15.42 38.88 24.58
CA GLN A 49 15.66 40.31 24.75
C GLN A 49 15.31 41.10 23.49
N THR A 50 15.75 40.65 22.32
CA THR A 50 15.49 41.32 21.04
C THR A 50 14.00 41.37 20.73
N ILE A 51 13.30 40.25 20.88
CA ILE A 51 11.86 40.18 20.65
C ILE A 51 11.11 40.97 21.72
N TYR A 52 11.51 40.88 23.00
CA TYR A 52 10.86 41.62 24.09
C TYR A 52 10.98 43.14 23.90
N HIS A 53 12.12 43.63 23.39
CA HIS A 53 12.29 45.04 23.03
C HIS A 53 11.35 45.51 21.92
N ILE A 54 10.98 44.63 20.98
CA ILE A 54 10.02 44.93 19.91
C ILE A 54 8.59 44.81 20.45
N ASN A 55 8.29 43.68 21.10
CA ASN A 55 7.00 43.36 21.69
C ASN A 55 7.19 42.35 22.85
N PRO A 56 6.84 42.72 24.09
CA PRO A 56 6.91 41.83 25.25
C PRO A 56 6.18 40.48 25.08
N ALA A 57 5.16 40.42 24.21
CA ALA A 57 4.42 39.20 23.90
C ALA A 57 5.00 38.37 22.74
N GLY A 58 6.04 38.85 22.04
CA GLY A 58 6.45 38.28 20.75
C GLY A 58 6.88 36.82 20.79
N ILE A 59 7.50 36.35 21.87
CA ILE A 59 7.83 34.91 22.02
C ILE A 59 6.57 34.07 22.23
N GLN A 60 5.63 34.57 23.03
CA GLN A 60 4.36 33.88 23.24
C GLN A 60 3.60 33.77 21.92
N ILE A 61 3.60 34.84 21.12
CA ILE A 61 3.05 34.85 19.76
C ILE A 61 3.70 33.77 18.89
N LEU A 62 5.04 33.70 18.86
CA LEU A 62 5.76 32.73 18.03
C LEU A 62 5.46 31.28 18.44
N ILE A 63 5.50 30.97 19.74
CA ILE A 63 5.24 29.61 20.25
C ILE A 63 3.80 29.19 19.97
N THR A 64 2.83 30.08 20.26
CA THR A 64 1.41 29.80 20.04
C THR A 64 1.08 29.66 18.55
N PHE A 65 1.67 30.51 17.70
CA PHE A 65 1.57 30.39 16.24
C PHE A 65 2.09 29.04 15.73
N PHE A 66 3.31 28.63 16.11
CA PHE A 66 3.88 27.36 15.63
C PHE A 66 3.16 26.14 16.20
N THR A 67 2.62 26.22 17.42
CA THR A 67 1.74 25.18 17.96
C THR A 67 0.46 25.09 17.15
N GLY A 68 -0.15 26.23 16.80
CA GLY A 68 -1.27 26.27 15.86
C GLY A 68 -0.93 25.65 14.52
N PHE A 69 0.20 26.02 13.92
CA PHE A 69 0.69 25.47 12.65
C PHE A 69 0.87 23.95 12.68
N TYR A 70 1.43 23.43 13.78
CA TYR A 70 1.55 22.00 14.02
C TYR A 70 0.18 21.33 14.08
N ILE A 71 -0.77 21.88 14.84
CA ILE A 71 -2.14 21.36 14.96
C ILE A 71 -2.86 21.39 13.62
N GLY A 72 -2.79 22.48 12.86
CA GLY A 72 -3.41 22.59 11.54
C GLY A 72 -2.89 21.54 10.55
N SER A 73 -1.57 21.30 10.56
CA SER A 73 -0.96 20.23 9.76
C SER A 73 -1.40 18.85 10.26
N LEU A 74 -1.50 18.65 11.58
CA LEU A 74 -1.90 17.38 12.17
C LEU A 74 -3.36 17.03 11.85
N LEU A 75 -4.26 18.02 11.84
CA LEU A 75 -5.66 17.85 11.45
C LEU A 75 -5.79 17.30 10.02
N LEU A 76 -4.96 17.76 9.08
CA LEU A 76 -4.93 17.20 7.73
C LEU A 76 -4.45 15.74 7.72
N MET A 77 -3.48 15.38 8.56
CA MET A 77 -3.06 13.98 8.67
C MET A 77 -4.14 13.07 9.26
N PHE A 78 -5.10 13.59 10.04
CA PHE A 78 -6.27 12.82 10.48
C PHE A 78 -7.27 12.54 9.34
N VAL A 79 -7.42 13.51 8.42
CA VAL A 79 -8.25 13.37 7.22
C VAL A 79 -7.62 12.37 6.25
N ASP A 80 -6.30 12.42 6.06
CA ASP A 80 -5.55 11.46 5.26
C ASP A 80 -5.61 10.05 5.88
N ARG A 81 -6.37 9.16 5.25
CA ARG A 81 -6.58 7.80 5.76
C ARG A 81 -5.27 7.00 5.87
N LYS A 82 -4.26 7.28 5.04
CA LYS A 82 -2.95 6.59 5.07
C LYS A 82 -2.05 7.08 6.18
N LYS A 83 -2.32 8.27 6.73
CA LYS A 83 -1.52 8.95 7.76
C LYS A 83 -2.20 9.06 9.12
N ARG A 84 -3.46 8.63 9.22
CA ARG A 84 -4.27 8.73 10.44
C ARG A 84 -3.60 8.10 11.66
N MET A 85 -2.98 6.93 11.53
CA MET A 85 -2.30 6.28 12.66
C MET A 85 -1.09 7.09 13.14
N GLN A 86 -0.32 7.67 12.22
CA GLN A 86 0.77 8.59 12.56
C GLN A 86 0.22 9.82 13.26
N ALA A 87 -0.91 10.38 12.79
CA ALA A 87 -1.55 11.53 13.44
C ALA A 87 -2.00 11.23 14.88
N ILE A 88 -2.60 10.06 15.11
CA ILE A 88 -3.00 9.59 16.45
C ILE A 88 -1.77 9.51 17.37
N LEU A 89 -0.70 8.86 16.91
CA LEU A 89 0.53 8.72 17.69
C LEU A 89 1.21 10.06 17.97
N LEU A 90 1.23 10.97 16.99
CA LEU A 90 1.75 12.32 17.15
C LEU A 90 0.89 13.18 18.08
N SER A 91 -0.41 12.94 18.17
CA SER A 91 -1.30 13.65 19.10
C SER A 91 -0.95 13.40 20.56
N ILE A 92 -0.41 12.21 20.88
CA ILE A 92 0.11 11.90 22.21
C ILE A 92 1.23 12.89 22.60
N SER A 93 2.07 13.29 21.63
CA SER A 93 3.12 14.28 21.87
C SER A 93 2.57 15.67 22.19
N ILE A 94 1.42 16.07 21.62
CA ILE A 94 0.75 17.32 21.99
C ILE A 94 0.28 17.24 23.45
N ILE A 95 -0.33 16.14 23.87
CA ILE A 95 -0.81 15.97 25.25
C ILE A 95 0.35 16.09 26.23
N ILE A 96 1.47 15.41 25.92
CA ILE A 96 2.70 15.51 26.73
C ILE A 96 3.18 16.97 26.76
N LEU A 97 3.29 17.64 25.62
CA LEU A 97 3.72 19.04 25.55
C LEU A 97 2.84 19.95 26.42
N VAL A 98 1.51 19.78 26.36
CA VAL A 98 0.56 20.54 27.18
C VAL A 98 0.78 20.29 28.67
N ILE A 99 1.06 19.05 29.09
CA ILE A 99 1.39 18.73 30.49
C ILE A 99 2.69 19.41 30.95
N TYR A 100 3.72 19.44 30.09
CA TYR A 100 4.99 20.09 30.42
C TYR A 100 4.86 21.63 30.47
N ILE A 101 4.06 22.21 29.58
CA ILE A 101 3.75 23.65 29.59
C ILE A 101 2.92 24.00 30.83
N SER A 102 1.91 23.21 31.20
CA SER A 102 1.06 23.50 32.37
C SER A 102 1.81 23.43 33.70
N LYS A 103 2.86 22.60 33.77
CA LYS A 103 3.79 22.56 34.90
C LYS A 103 4.84 23.68 34.89
N GLY A 104 4.88 24.52 33.85
CA GLY A 104 5.85 25.60 33.69
C GLY A 104 7.28 25.12 33.44
N ILE A 105 7.48 23.86 33.04
CA ILE A 105 8.81 23.25 32.89
C ILE A 105 9.53 23.81 31.65
N ILE A 106 8.81 23.99 30.54
CA ILE A 106 9.41 24.43 29.26
C ILE A 106 9.24 25.94 29.07
N PHE A 107 8.05 26.47 29.36
CA PHE A 107 7.74 27.89 29.25
C PHE A 107 6.87 28.31 30.42
N SER A 108 7.31 29.31 31.19
CA SER A 108 6.51 29.91 32.24
C SER A 108 5.55 30.96 31.64
N ASN A 109 4.30 30.99 32.13
CA ASN A 109 3.33 32.07 31.90
C ASN A 109 2.87 32.32 30.45
N ILE A 110 2.59 31.28 29.66
CA ILE A 110 1.89 31.47 28.37
C ILE A 110 0.41 31.79 28.65
N HIS A 111 0.01 33.03 28.35
CA HIS A 111 -1.39 33.45 28.44
C HIS A 111 -2.15 33.09 27.16
N TRP A 112 -2.60 31.84 27.05
CA TRP A 112 -3.32 31.32 25.86
C TRP A 112 -4.57 32.12 25.49
N SER A 113 -5.32 32.59 26.50
CA SER A 113 -6.56 33.35 26.27
C SER A 113 -6.33 34.74 25.68
N ARG A 114 -5.17 35.36 25.95
CA ARG A 114 -4.84 36.70 25.44
C ARG A 114 -4.23 36.70 24.05
N ASN A 115 -3.77 35.53 23.58
CA ASN A 115 -3.07 35.38 22.33
C ASN A 115 -3.79 34.36 21.42
N ILE A 116 -5.10 34.17 21.57
CA ILE A 116 -5.85 33.09 20.90
C ILE A 116 -5.90 33.26 19.38
N GLU A 117 -5.75 34.48 18.88
CA GLU A 117 -5.68 34.80 17.46
C GLU A 117 -4.48 34.14 16.75
N TRP A 118 -3.34 34.03 17.44
CA TRP A 118 -2.11 33.48 16.87
C TRP A 118 -2.12 31.97 16.63
N PRO A 119 -2.56 31.11 17.57
CA PRO A 119 -2.75 29.69 17.29
C PRO A 119 -3.85 29.46 16.26
N VAL A 120 -4.94 30.25 16.25
CA VAL A 120 -5.98 30.16 15.21
C VAL A 120 -5.38 30.46 13.82
N PHE A 121 -4.61 31.55 13.71
CA PHE A 121 -3.91 31.89 12.48
C PHE A 121 -2.87 30.83 12.10
N GLY A 122 -2.12 30.30 13.07
CA GLY A 122 -1.21 29.18 12.88
C GLY A 122 -1.92 27.94 12.33
N ILE A 123 -3.05 27.54 12.91
CA ILE A 123 -3.87 26.42 12.43
C ILE A 123 -4.26 26.65 10.98
N PHE A 124 -4.75 27.84 10.65
CA PHE A 124 -5.11 28.19 9.28
C PHE A 124 -3.92 28.07 8.33
N VAL A 125 -2.77 28.66 8.66
CA VAL A 125 -1.55 28.59 7.83
C VAL A 125 -1.06 27.15 7.67
N GLY A 126 -1.02 26.37 8.76
CA GLY A 126 -0.61 24.96 8.74
C GLY A 126 -1.54 24.09 7.91
N PHE A 127 -2.84 24.33 8.00
CA PHE A 127 -3.85 23.68 7.18
C PHE A 127 -3.70 24.05 5.69
N VAL A 128 -3.56 25.34 5.36
CA VAL A 128 -3.40 25.76 3.96
C VAL A 128 -2.09 25.23 3.36
N LEU A 129 -0.95 25.44 4.03
CA LEU A 129 0.35 24.96 3.57
C LEU A 129 0.48 23.43 3.60
N GLY A 130 -0.33 22.75 4.41
CA GLY A 130 -0.40 21.29 4.43
C GLY A 130 -1.18 20.68 3.27
N GLY A 131 -1.86 21.50 2.47
CA GLY A 131 -2.65 21.08 1.30
C GLY A 131 -4.16 21.07 1.54
N GLY A 132 -4.67 21.73 2.58
CA GLY A 132 -6.09 21.68 2.94
C GLY A 132 -7.05 22.19 1.86
N LEU A 133 -6.58 23.03 0.93
CA LEU A 133 -7.36 23.43 -0.26
C LEU A 133 -7.64 22.25 -1.21
N GLY A 134 -6.82 21.20 -1.17
CA GLY A 134 -7.02 19.97 -1.93
C GLY A 134 -8.29 19.21 -1.54
N ILE A 135 -8.79 19.39 -0.30
CA ILE A 135 -10.06 18.79 0.14
C ILE A 135 -11.23 19.23 -0.76
N LEU A 136 -11.24 20.50 -1.17
CA LEU A 136 -12.27 21.04 -2.08
C LEU A 136 -12.18 20.44 -3.49
N ARG A 137 -11.02 19.87 -3.86
CA ARG A 137 -10.77 19.19 -5.13
C ARG A 137 -10.95 17.67 -5.04
N GLY A 138 -11.34 17.15 -3.87
CA GLY A 138 -11.46 15.71 -3.62
C GLY A 138 -10.13 15.01 -3.42
N GLU A 139 -9.03 15.73 -3.17
CA GLU A 139 -7.75 15.12 -2.82
C GLU A 139 -7.83 14.48 -1.43
N SER A 140 -7.27 13.28 -1.30
CA SER A 140 -7.28 12.50 -0.06
C SER A 140 -5.90 12.25 0.56
N GLU A 141 -4.82 12.61 -0.15
CA GLU A 141 -3.43 12.45 0.31
C GLU A 141 -2.76 13.80 0.61
N PHE A 142 -2.40 14.06 1.87
CA PHE A 142 -1.81 15.33 2.30
C PHE A 142 -0.33 15.20 2.66
N LYS A 143 0.50 14.90 1.65
CA LYS A 143 1.96 14.70 1.81
C LYS A 143 2.67 15.91 2.42
N TRP A 144 2.19 17.11 2.14
CA TRP A 144 2.76 18.36 2.66
C TRP A 144 2.51 18.54 4.17
N ALA A 145 1.38 18.09 4.68
CA ALA A 145 1.08 18.15 6.12
C ALA A 145 2.12 17.38 6.95
N ALA A 146 2.44 16.14 6.56
CA ALA A 146 3.47 15.35 7.22
C ALA A 146 4.86 15.99 7.09
N ARG A 147 5.17 16.58 5.92
CA ARG A 147 6.41 17.32 5.70
C ARG A 147 6.53 18.54 6.60
N ASN A 148 5.47 19.32 6.73
CA ASN A 148 5.43 20.52 7.58
C ASN A 148 5.74 20.17 9.04
N ILE A 149 5.14 19.09 9.56
CA ILE A 149 5.42 18.58 10.89
C ILE A 149 6.89 18.15 11.03
N SER A 150 7.42 17.38 10.06
CA SER A 150 8.84 16.97 10.07
C SER A 150 9.80 18.15 10.06
N VAL A 151 9.56 19.14 9.21
CA VAL A 151 10.42 20.32 9.07
C VAL A 151 10.36 21.19 10.34
N LEU A 152 9.15 21.43 10.86
CA LEU A 152 8.98 22.19 12.10
C LEU A 152 9.73 21.54 13.27
N LEU A 153 9.53 20.24 13.47
CA LEU A 153 10.16 19.53 14.57
C LEU A 153 11.68 19.47 14.41
N ALA A 154 12.17 19.20 13.20
CA ALA A 154 13.61 19.23 12.92
C ALA A 154 14.20 20.62 13.19
N GLY A 155 13.52 21.69 12.76
CA GLY A 155 13.95 23.06 13.03
C GLY A 155 14.02 23.38 14.52
N LEU A 156 13.00 22.98 15.29
CA LEU A 156 12.98 23.16 16.75
C LEU A 156 14.12 22.39 17.44
N ILE A 157 14.36 21.14 17.06
CA ILE A 157 15.43 20.33 17.68
C ILE A 157 16.81 20.91 17.34
N ILE A 158 17.02 21.33 16.10
CA ILE A 158 18.27 21.97 15.67
C ILE A 158 18.47 23.27 16.44
N PHE A 159 17.42 24.07 16.59
CA PHE A 159 17.46 25.30 17.37
C PHE A 159 17.83 25.04 18.84
N VAL A 160 17.19 24.06 19.48
CA VAL A 160 17.49 23.62 20.86
C VAL A 160 18.95 23.16 20.98
N PHE A 161 19.42 22.36 20.03
CA PHE A 161 20.81 21.89 19.99
C PHE A 161 21.81 23.05 19.95
N PHE A 162 21.63 24.01 19.02
CA PHE A 162 22.51 25.17 18.92
C PHE A 162 22.39 26.10 20.11
N ASN A 163 21.18 26.31 20.63
CA ASN A 163 20.96 27.16 21.79
C ASN A 163 21.74 26.66 23.03
N TYR A 164 21.78 25.34 23.23
CA TYR A 164 22.61 24.73 24.26
C TYR A 164 24.10 24.85 23.90
N HIS A 165 24.57 24.24 22.80
CA HIS A 165 26.02 24.11 22.52
C HIS A 165 26.74 25.42 22.17
N LEU A 166 26.03 26.50 21.82
CA LEU A 166 26.63 27.83 21.64
C LEU A 166 26.66 28.66 22.93
N SER A 167 26.18 28.11 24.05
CA SER A 167 26.23 28.81 25.33
C SER A 167 27.66 28.91 25.86
N PRO A 168 28.18 30.12 26.16
CA PRO A 168 29.49 30.33 26.77
C PRO A 168 29.59 29.80 28.20
N TYR A 169 28.46 29.44 28.84
CA TYR A 169 28.42 28.95 30.22
C TYR A 169 28.63 27.45 30.35
N ILE A 170 28.73 26.73 29.23
CA ILE A 170 28.92 25.28 29.23
C ILE A 170 30.39 24.99 28.99
N GLU A 171 30.98 24.19 29.88
CA GLU A 171 32.30 23.62 29.64
C GLU A 171 32.21 22.67 28.44
N ASN A 172 32.93 23.00 27.37
CA ASN A 172 32.89 22.27 26.09
C ASN A 172 33.43 20.84 26.24
N ASN A 173 32.56 19.92 26.66
CA ASN A 173 32.86 18.50 26.66
C ASN A 173 32.53 17.90 25.29
N ILE A 174 33.57 17.64 24.50
CA ILE A 174 33.46 17.08 23.14
C ILE A 174 32.60 15.81 23.12
N ASN A 175 32.67 14.97 24.16
CA ASN A 175 31.91 13.71 24.20
C ASN A 175 30.40 13.95 24.33
N THR A 176 29.97 14.98 25.07
CA THR A 176 28.53 15.29 25.21
C THR A 176 27.98 15.89 23.93
N THR A 177 28.74 16.77 23.26
CA THR A 177 28.38 17.32 21.95
C THR A 177 28.25 16.23 20.89
N ILE A 178 29.21 15.30 20.81
CA ILE A 178 29.13 14.18 19.86
C ILE A 178 27.89 13.31 20.13
N SER A 179 27.61 12.99 21.40
CA SER A 179 26.42 12.23 21.79
C SER A 179 25.13 12.93 21.36
N ASP A 180 25.01 14.24 21.65
CA ASP A 180 23.84 15.03 21.28
C ASP A 180 23.67 15.13 19.75
N VAL A 181 24.77 15.29 18.99
CA VAL A 181 24.74 15.28 17.51
C VAL A 181 24.20 13.94 16.98
N ILE A 182 24.66 12.82 17.54
CA ILE A 182 24.20 11.48 17.15
C ILE A 182 22.71 11.34 17.46
N VAL A 183 22.29 11.69 18.68
CA VAL A 183 20.88 11.63 19.13
C VAL A 183 19.98 12.46 18.23
N VAL A 184 20.34 13.72 17.96
CA VAL A 184 19.57 14.65 17.12
C VAL A 184 19.48 14.12 15.68
N SER A 185 20.60 13.67 15.11
CA SER A 185 20.65 13.18 13.74
C SER A 185 19.80 11.92 13.54
N ILE A 186 19.93 10.96 14.46
CA ILE A 186 19.13 9.73 14.45
C ILE A 186 17.65 10.09 14.59
N PHE A 187 17.28 10.90 15.57
CA PHE A 187 15.88 11.24 15.79
C PHE A 187 15.26 11.97 14.59
N ILE A 188 15.92 12.99 14.03
CA ILE A 188 15.39 13.72 12.86
C ILE A 188 15.19 12.78 11.67
N TYR A 189 16.16 11.91 11.41
CA TYR A 189 16.06 10.92 10.32
C TYR A 189 14.86 9.98 10.53
N PHE A 190 14.77 9.34 11.70
CA PHE A 190 13.68 8.40 11.98
C PHE A 190 12.32 9.08 12.10
N PHE A 191 12.26 10.34 12.56
CA PHE A 191 11.02 11.10 12.64
C PHE A 191 10.47 11.42 11.26
N LYS A 192 11.36 11.86 10.35
CA LYS A 192 11.01 12.06 8.95
C LYS A 192 10.52 10.77 8.31
N GLU A 193 11.25 9.66 8.49
CA GLU A 193 10.85 8.36 7.96
C GLU A 193 9.50 7.90 8.51
N PHE A 194 9.23 8.11 9.81
CA PHE A 194 7.96 7.79 10.46
C PHE A 194 6.79 8.65 9.94
N ALA A 195 6.94 9.98 9.90
CA ALA A 195 5.90 10.89 9.45
C ALA A 195 5.58 10.70 7.96
N MET A 196 6.62 10.52 7.13
CA MET A 196 6.49 10.28 5.70
C MET A 196 6.18 8.82 5.35
N TYR A 197 6.18 7.89 6.30
CA TYR A 197 5.96 6.46 6.05
C TYR A 197 4.63 6.17 5.36
N THR A 198 4.67 5.44 4.24
CA THR A 198 3.48 4.91 3.56
C THR A 198 3.60 3.39 3.48
N PHE A 199 2.58 2.68 3.95
CA PHE A 199 2.60 1.21 3.93
C PHE A 199 2.53 0.70 2.49
N LYS A 200 3.50 -0.13 2.13
CA LYS A 200 3.52 -0.77 0.81
C LYS A 200 2.79 -2.11 0.91
N GLY A 201 1.86 -2.33 -0.02
CA GLY A 201 1.23 -3.63 -0.19
C GLY A 201 2.06 -4.58 -1.05
N PRO A 202 1.64 -5.85 -1.12
CA PRO A 202 2.27 -6.81 -2.00
C PRO A 202 2.09 -6.41 -3.47
N LYS A 203 3.06 -6.76 -4.30
CA LYS A 203 2.93 -6.72 -5.75
C LYS A 203 2.42 -8.07 -6.24
N LEU A 204 1.20 -8.09 -6.76
CA LEU A 204 0.60 -9.28 -7.35
C LEU A 204 0.92 -9.29 -8.84
N PHE A 205 1.48 -10.40 -9.30
CA PHE A 205 1.70 -10.63 -10.72
C PHE A 205 0.89 -11.84 -11.18
N MET A 206 0.07 -11.62 -12.19
CA MET A 206 -0.79 -12.64 -12.79
C MET A 206 -0.16 -13.17 -14.07
N PHE A 207 -0.26 -14.48 -14.27
CA PHE A 207 0.13 -15.09 -15.55
C PHE A 207 -0.69 -16.33 -15.84
N GLY A 208 -0.77 -16.66 -17.13
CA GLY A 208 -1.35 -17.91 -17.57
C GLY A 208 -1.16 -18.20 -19.06
N PRO A 209 -1.65 -19.35 -19.53
CA PRO A 209 -1.54 -19.74 -20.94
C PRO A 209 -2.41 -18.88 -21.84
N ALA A 210 -2.36 -19.15 -23.15
CA ALA A 210 -3.31 -18.55 -24.09
C ALA A 210 -4.75 -18.93 -23.72
N ASN A 211 -5.65 -17.96 -23.92
CA ASN A 211 -7.11 -18.10 -23.82
C ASN A 211 -7.65 -18.47 -22.43
N SER A 212 -6.83 -18.44 -21.38
CA SER A 212 -7.26 -18.70 -19.99
C SER A 212 -8.05 -17.55 -19.35
N GLY A 213 -8.55 -16.59 -20.14
CA GLY A 213 -9.31 -15.46 -19.61
C GLY A 213 -8.50 -14.41 -18.85
N LYS A 214 -7.18 -14.32 -19.06
CA LYS A 214 -6.27 -13.39 -18.34
C LYS A 214 -6.77 -11.93 -18.30
N SER A 215 -7.07 -11.36 -19.46
CA SER A 215 -7.50 -9.96 -19.60
C SER A 215 -8.83 -9.73 -18.89
N LEU A 216 -9.80 -10.62 -19.12
CA LEU A 216 -11.10 -10.59 -18.45
C LEU A 216 -10.97 -10.81 -16.94
N PHE A 217 -10.01 -11.62 -16.50
CA PHE A 217 -9.74 -11.81 -15.08
C PHE A 217 -9.23 -10.51 -14.43
N MET A 218 -8.29 -9.81 -15.08
CA MET A 218 -7.82 -8.51 -14.61
C MET A 218 -8.92 -7.45 -14.59
N ALA A 219 -9.80 -7.45 -15.61
CA ALA A 219 -10.99 -6.60 -15.64
C ALA A 219 -11.95 -6.91 -14.47
N GLY A 220 -12.18 -8.19 -14.15
CA GLY A 220 -13.08 -8.59 -13.07
C GLY A 220 -12.53 -8.17 -11.70
N CYS A 221 -11.21 -8.32 -11.51
CA CYS A 221 -10.55 -7.80 -10.32
C CYS A 221 -10.65 -6.27 -10.19
N TYR A 222 -10.64 -5.55 -11.31
CA TYR A 222 -10.79 -4.09 -11.31
C TYR A 222 -12.23 -3.66 -10.96
N LEU A 223 -13.24 -4.34 -11.52
CA LEU A 223 -14.65 -4.05 -11.28
C LEU A 223 -15.06 -4.29 -9.82
N GLU A 224 -14.54 -5.35 -9.19
CA GLU A 224 -14.84 -5.66 -7.79
C GLU A 224 -13.98 -4.90 -6.77
N ALA A 225 -12.97 -4.16 -7.22
CA ALA A 225 -12.18 -3.33 -6.33
C ALA A 225 -13.03 -2.13 -5.86
N SER A 226 -13.18 -1.92 -4.54
CA SER A 226 -14.01 -0.83 -4.03
C SER A 226 -13.46 0.59 -4.29
N ALA A 227 -12.17 0.71 -4.67
CA ALA A 227 -11.52 1.98 -4.99
C ALA A 227 -10.19 1.76 -5.76
N PRO A 228 -10.23 1.29 -7.02
CA PRO A 228 -9.03 1.15 -7.83
C PRO A 228 -8.50 2.55 -8.22
N VAL A 229 -7.18 2.71 -8.16
CA VAL A 229 -6.48 3.96 -8.53
C VAL A 229 -5.36 3.66 -9.53
N ASN A 230 -5.07 4.63 -10.39
CA ASN A 230 -4.05 4.54 -11.44
C ASN A 230 -4.18 3.28 -12.34
N PRO A 231 -5.35 3.03 -12.95
CA PRO A 231 -5.46 1.99 -13.98
C PRO A 231 -4.63 2.36 -15.22
N SER A 232 -4.10 1.34 -15.91
CA SER A 232 -3.51 1.49 -17.24
C SER A 232 -4.55 1.84 -18.29
N ASP A 233 -4.15 2.60 -19.32
CA ASP A 233 -5.00 2.92 -20.47
C ASP A 233 -5.56 1.66 -21.15
N ASP A 234 -4.72 0.62 -21.33
CA ASP A 234 -5.13 -0.69 -21.88
C ASP A 234 -6.29 -1.32 -21.07
N LEU A 235 -6.27 -1.17 -19.74
CA LEU A 235 -7.29 -1.72 -18.85
C LEU A 235 -8.58 -0.93 -18.97
N LEU A 236 -8.50 0.39 -19.02
CA LEU A 236 -9.67 1.24 -19.22
C LEU A 236 -10.34 0.98 -20.57
N GLU A 237 -9.55 0.80 -21.63
CA GLU A 237 -10.05 0.39 -22.94
C GLU A 237 -10.80 -0.94 -22.85
N LEU A 238 -10.19 -1.95 -22.20
CA LEU A 238 -10.81 -3.27 -22.01
C LEU A 238 -12.13 -3.20 -21.23
N ILE A 239 -12.19 -2.41 -20.16
CA ILE A 239 -13.41 -2.21 -19.36
C ILE A 239 -14.50 -1.53 -20.19
N ASN A 240 -14.14 -0.51 -20.97
CA ASN A 240 -15.09 0.18 -21.85
C ASN A 240 -15.64 -0.77 -22.92
N GLU A 241 -14.80 -1.59 -23.55
CA GLU A 241 -15.25 -2.63 -24.49
C GLU A 241 -16.19 -3.65 -23.82
N LEU A 242 -15.87 -4.07 -22.59
CA LEU A 242 -16.67 -5.04 -21.84
C LEU A 242 -18.08 -4.52 -21.53
N HIS A 243 -18.20 -3.23 -21.20
CA HIS A 243 -19.49 -2.57 -20.91
C HIS A 243 -20.25 -2.12 -22.17
N THR A 244 -19.64 -2.20 -23.36
CA THR A 244 -20.29 -1.78 -24.59
C THR A 244 -21.40 -2.76 -25.00
N ILE A 245 -22.62 -2.25 -25.07
CA ILE A 245 -23.81 -3.01 -25.50
C ILE A 245 -23.64 -3.42 -26.97
N GLY A 246 -23.90 -4.70 -27.26
CA GLY A 246 -23.79 -5.28 -28.60
C GLY A 246 -22.44 -5.93 -28.91
N ILE A 247 -21.44 -5.80 -28.03
CA ILE A 247 -20.20 -6.56 -28.10
C ILE A 247 -20.35 -7.86 -27.29
N ASP A 248 -20.02 -9.00 -27.90
CA ASP A 248 -20.08 -10.32 -27.25
C ASP A 248 -19.00 -10.43 -26.18
N TRP A 249 -17.74 -10.46 -26.60
CA TRP A 249 -16.58 -10.37 -25.72
C TRP A 249 -15.55 -9.43 -26.34
N PRO A 250 -14.76 -8.70 -25.52
CA PRO A 250 -13.60 -7.97 -26.00
C PRO A 250 -12.70 -8.86 -26.85
N LYS A 251 -12.14 -8.31 -27.93
CA LYS A 251 -11.34 -9.10 -28.87
C LYS A 251 -10.06 -9.60 -28.20
N HIS A 252 -9.63 -10.80 -28.59
CA HIS A 252 -8.35 -11.33 -28.14
C HIS A 252 -7.20 -10.41 -28.57
N THR A 253 -6.27 -10.22 -27.64
CA THR A 253 -5.12 -9.35 -27.80
C THR A 253 -4.12 -9.95 -28.79
N THR A 254 -3.90 -9.27 -29.91
CA THR A 254 -2.85 -9.62 -30.89
C THR A 254 -1.48 -9.12 -30.45
N ASP A 255 -1.47 -8.02 -29.71
CA ASP A 255 -0.28 -7.35 -29.19
C ASP A 255 -0.14 -7.52 -27.68
N VAL A 256 1.06 -7.21 -27.18
CA VAL A 256 1.33 -7.27 -25.74
C VAL A 256 0.74 -6.03 -25.05
N LYS A 257 -0.24 -6.24 -24.16
CA LYS A 257 -0.88 -5.19 -23.34
C LYS A 257 -0.41 -5.28 -21.89
N ASP A 258 -0.24 -4.13 -21.21
CA ASP A 258 0.22 -4.05 -19.82
C ASP A 258 -0.91 -3.55 -18.91
N TYR A 259 -1.69 -4.51 -18.40
CA TYR A 259 -2.79 -4.22 -17.51
C TYR A 259 -2.30 -4.06 -16.08
N HIS A 260 -2.57 -2.91 -15.48
CA HIS A 260 -2.29 -2.70 -14.07
C HIS A 260 -3.27 -1.73 -13.43
N PHE A 261 -3.48 -1.89 -12.12
CA PHE A 261 -4.12 -0.90 -11.26
C PHE A 261 -3.60 -1.05 -9.84
N THR A 262 -3.77 -0.03 -9.02
CA THR A 262 -3.47 -0.08 -7.60
C THR A 262 -4.78 -0.14 -6.81
N TYR A 263 -4.83 -1.02 -5.81
CA TYR A 263 -5.96 -1.14 -4.89
C TYR A 263 -5.52 -0.74 -3.49
N GLU A 264 -6.33 0.08 -2.82
CA GLU A 264 -6.09 0.48 -1.43
C GLU A 264 -6.81 -0.46 -0.48
N TYR A 265 -6.06 -1.14 0.40
CA TYR A 265 -6.62 -2.12 1.33
C TYR A 265 -6.18 -1.89 2.77
N GLY A 266 -7.11 -2.08 3.70
CA GLY A 266 -6.90 -2.00 5.14
C GLY A 266 -7.73 -0.90 5.80
N SER A 267 -8.01 -1.05 7.10
CA SER A 267 -8.77 -0.08 7.89
C SER A 267 -7.86 0.88 8.66
N LEU A 268 -6.95 0.32 9.47
CA LEU A 268 -6.02 1.09 10.30
C LEU A 268 -4.75 1.48 9.54
N PHE A 269 -4.23 0.56 8.72
CA PHE A 269 -2.99 0.75 7.97
C PHE A 269 -3.25 0.43 6.51
N ILE A 270 -3.63 1.46 5.77
CA ILE A 270 -3.94 1.34 4.34
C ILE A 270 -2.66 1.04 3.56
N LYS A 271 -2.70 -0.03 2.77
CA LYS A 271 -1.63 -0.48 1.88
C LYS A 271 -2.04 -0.26 0.43
N ASN A 272 -1.09 0.21 -0.38
CA ASN A 272 -1.24 0.26 -1.83
C ASN A 272 -0.80 -1.07 -2.43
N ILE A 273 -1.72 -1.78 -3.06
CA ILE A 273 -1.52 -3.12 -3.60
C ILE A 273 -1.52 -3.02 -5.12
N LEU A 274 -0.42 -3.42 -5.73
CA LEU A 274 -0.29 -3.35 -7.19
C LEU A 274 -0.75 -4.66 -7.80
N PHE A 275 -1.84 -4.60 -8.56
CA PHE A 275 -2.24 -5.66 -9.47
C PHE A 275 -1.59 -5.41 -10.82
N LYS A 276 -0.84 -6.39 -11.32
CA LYS A 276 -0.16 -6.29 -12.61
C LYS A 276 -0.28 -7.58 -13.40
N MET A 277 -0.56 -7.42 -14.68
CA MET A 277 -0.61 -8.49 -15.65
C MET A 277 -0.12 -7.96 -16.99
N ILE A 278 0.83 -8.68 -17.59
CA ILE A 278 1.18 -8.44 -18.98
C ILE A 278 0.46 -9.52 -19.78
N ASP A 279 -0.43 -9.12 -20.67
CA ASP A 279 -1.09 -10.05 -21.56
C ASP A 279 -0.20 -10.27 -22.78
N TYR A 280 0.04 -11.54 -23.06
CA TYR A 280 0.92 -11.99 -24.13
C TYR A 280 0.26 -13.18 -24.85
N PRO A 281 0.59 -13.39 -26.14
CA PRO A 281 0.16 -14.59 -26.85
C PRO A 281 0.71 -15.87 -26.19
N GLY A 282 -0.06 -16.96 -26.19
CA GLY A 282 0.25 -18.21 -25.46
C GLY A 282 1.67 -18.78 -25.56
N PRO A 283 2.35 -18.77 -26.73
CA PRO A 283 3.71 -19.32 -26.88
C PRO A 283 4.77 -18.61 -26.01
N TYR A 284 4.44 -17.47 -25.41
CA TYR A 284 5.37 -16.64 -24.65
C TYR A 284 5.60 -17.20 -23.23
N LEU A 285 4.67 -18.01 -22.69
CA LEU A 285 4.78 -18.58 -21.35
C LEU A 285 6.01 -19.51 -21.22
N GLU A 286 6.26 -20.35 -22.23
CA GLU A 286 7.41 -21.25 -22.27
C GLU A 286 8.73 -20.47 -22.24
N LYS A 287 8.78 -19.34 -22.94
CA LYS A 287 9.97 -18.49 -23.03
C LYS A 287 10.28 -17.77 -21.73
N ILE A 288 9.30 -17.42 -20.88
CA ILE A 288 9.57 -16.74 -19.59
C ILE A 288 10.61 -17.51 -18.78
N ASN A 289 10.51 -18.84 -18.76
CA ASN A 289 11.44 -19.71 -18.07
C ASN A 289 12.88 -19.53 -18.58
N GLU A 290 13.08 -19.38 -19.90
CA GLU A 290 14.41 -19.19 -20.51
C GLU A 290 15.03 -17.84 -20.13
N TYR A 291 14.22 -16.78 -20.09
CA TYR A 291 14.68 -15.41 -19.77
C TYR A 291 14.83 -15.16 -18.27
N MET A 292 14.43 -16.11 -17.41
CA MET A 292 14.76 -16.03 -16.00
C MET A 292 16.26 -16.15 -15.72
N ASP A 293 17.07 -16.75 -16.59
CA ASP A 293 18.51 -16.91 -16.33
C ASP A 293 19.39 -15.99 -17.20
N LYS A 294 18.83 -15.42 -18.27
CA LYS A 294 19.57 -14.55 -19.20
C LYS A 294 19.74 -13.13 -18.62
N LYS A 295 20.92 -12.54 -18.84
CA LYS A 295 21.12 -11.09 -18.68
C LYS A 295 20.49 -10.39 -19.88
N GLU A 296 19.82 -9.26 -19.64
CA GLU A 296 19.14 -8.46 -20.68
C GLU A 296 20.07 -8.20 -21.87
N ASP A 297 19.77 -8.80 -23.03
CA ASP A 297 20.34 -8.39 -24.31
C ASP A 297 19.38 -7.38 -24.96
N LYS A 298 19.91 -6.24 -25.41
CA LYS A 298 19.11 -5.03 -25.65
C LYS A 298 18.59 -4.86 -27.08
N HIS A 299 18.86 -5.81 -27.97
CA HIS A 299 18.71 -5.61 -29.41
C HIS A 299 17.36 -6.04 -30.01
N ASP A 300 16.60 -6.96 -29.39
CA ASP A 300 15.26 -7.37 -29.87
C ASP A 300 14.12 -6.82 -28.98
N LYS A 301 13.05 -6.31 -29.62
CA LYS A 301 11.84 -5.81 -28.97
C LYS A 301 11.11 -6.92 -28.19
N ASN A 302 11.10 -8.15 -28.72
CA ASN A 302 10.48 -9.29 -28.04
C ASN A 302 11.28 -9.74 -26.82
N GLU A 303 12.62 -9.74 -26.92
CA GLU A 303 13.51 -10.04 -25.78
C GLU A 303 13.30 -9.08 -24.61
N LYS A 304 13.06 -7.79 -24.88
CA LYS A 304 12.74 -6.81 -23.85
C LYS A 304 11.45 -7.16 -23.10
N ILE A 305 10.44 -7.67 -23.80
CA ILE A 305 9.16 -8.09 -23.19
C ILE A 305 9.39 -9.31 -22.29
N PHE A 306 10.12 -10.33 -22.77
CA PHE A 306 10.43 -11.52 -21.97
C PHE A 306 11.27 -11.20 -20.74
N ALA A 307 12.27 -10.32 -20.88
CA ALA A 307 13.08 -9.87 -19.77
C ALA A 307 12.24 -9.09 -18.75
N LYS A 308 11.30 -8.23 -19.21
CA LYS A 308 10.35 -7.52 -18.35
C LYS A 308 9.44 -8.49 -17.59
N LEU A 309 8.86 -9.48 -18.28
CA LEU A 309 8.03 -10.54 -17.67
C LEU A 309 8.80 -11.32 -16.60
N ALA A 310 9.98 -11.84 -16.94
CA ALA A 310 10.82 -12.58 -15.99
C ALA A 310 11.21 -11.72 -14.78
N LYS A 311 11.47 -10.42 -15.00
CA LYS A 311 11.77 -9.46 -13.95
C LYS A 311 10.57 -9.16 -13.06
N ASP A 312 9.37 -9.07 -13.62
CA ASP A 312 8.13 -8.84 -12.87
C ASP A 312 7.75 -10.07 -12.03
N VAL A 313 7.86 -11.28 -12.58
CA VAL A 313 7.74 -12.55 -11.83
C VAL A 313 8.78 -12.63 -10.71
N LYS A 314 10.02 -12.24 -10.99
CA LYS A 314 11.09 -12.19 -9.97
C LYS A 314 10.90 -11.08 -8.95
N LYS A 315 10.07 -10.06 -9.19
CA LYS A 315 9.87 -8.92 -8.29
C LYS A 315 8.55 -8.99 -7.54
N SER A 316 7.62 -9.85 -7.94
CA SER A 316 6.34 -10.03 -7.29
C SER A 316 6.48 -10.63 -5.90
N ASP A 317 5.58 -10.21 -5.02
CA ASP A 317 5.45 -10.79 -3.68
C ASP A 317 4.43 -11.92 -3.70
N LYS A 318 3.45 -11.83 -4.61
CA LYS A 318 2.45 -12.87 -4.87
C LYS A 318 2.32 -13.22 -6.35
N LEU A 319 2.11 -14.49 -6.64
CA LEU A 319 1.83 -15.01 -7.99
C LEU A 319 0.42 -15.57 -8.08
N ILE A 320 -0.30 -15.21 -9.14
CA ILE A 320 -1.64 -15.73 -9.41
C ILE A 320 -1.57 -16.60 -10.66
N PHE A 321 -1.89 -17.88 -10.50
CA PHE A 321 -1.94 -18.88 -11.57
C PHE A 321 -3.35 -18.98 -12.11
N ILE A 322 -3.55 -18.56 -13.36
CA ILE A 322 -4.86 -18.60 -14.00
C ILE A 322 -5.03 -19.92 -14.74
N ILE A 323 -6.07 -20.67 -14.41
CA ILE A 323 -6.43 -21.93 -15.06
C ILE A 323 -7.78 -21.75 -15.74
N ASP A 324 -7.88 -22.27 -16.97
CA ASP A 324 -9.08 -22.19 -17.78
C ASP A 324 -10.02 -23.36 -17.43
N GLY A 325 -11.19 -23.07 -16.86
CA GLY A 325 -12.18 -24.09 -16.52
C GLY A 325 -12.76 -24.79 -17.74
N GLU A 326 -12.86 -24.11 -18.88
CA GLU A 326 -13.39 -24.67 -20.13
C GLU A 326 -12.55 -25.83 -20.68
N LYS A 327 -11.25 -25.83 -20.36
CA LYS A 327 -10.32 -26.87 -20.82
C LYS A 327 -10.45 -28.16 -20.01
N HIS A 328 -11.20 -28.17 -18.91
CA HIS A 328 -11.40 -29.40 -18.14
C HIS A 328 -12.21 -30.43 -18.95
N PRO A 329 -11.78 -31.71 -19.06
CA PRO A 329 -10.70 -32.37 -18.31
C PRO A 329 -9.34 -32.47 -19.06
N ASP A 330 -9.15 -31.75 -20.17
CA ASP A 330 -7.85 -31.68 -20.87
C ASP A 330 -6.89 -30.67 -20.20
N PHE A 331 -6.19 -31.12 -19.15
CA PHE A 331 -5.26 -30.24 -18.43
C PHE A 331 -3.90 -30.02 -19.11
N ASP A 332 -3.60 -30.66 -20.24
CA ASP A 332 -2.33 -30.41 -20.96
C ASP A 332 -2.29 -28.99 -21.53
N GLN A 333 -3.46 -28.48 -21.91
CA GLN A 333 -3.62 -27.13 -22.43
C GLN A 333 -3.69 -26.04 -21.35
N MET A 334 -3.56 -26.39 -20.06
CA MET A 334 -3.67 -25.45 -18.93
C MET A 334 -2.32 -24.84 -18.50
N GLY A 335 -1.19 -25.24 -19.10
CA GLY A 335 0.13 -24.62 -18.84
C GLY A 335 0.71 -24.87 -17.44
N ILE A 336 0.22 -25.91 -16.75
CA ILE A 336 0.60 -26.22 -15.35
C ILE A 336 2.09 -26.57 -15.25
N ILE A 337 2.64 -27.24 -16.26
CA ILE A 337 4.05 -27.64 -16.30
C ILE A 337 4.95 -26.39 -16.33
N GLU A 338 4.58 -25.37 -17.09
CA GLU A 338 5.30 -24.11 -17.21
C GLU A 338 5.30 -23.34 -15.89
N TYR A 339 4.19 -23.37 -15.16
CA TYR A 339 4.10 -22.80 -13.81
C TYR A 339 5.09 -23.45 -12.86
N ILE A 340 5.17 -24.77 -12.86
CA ILE A 340 6.11 -25.53 -12.03
C ILE A 340 7.56 -25.21 -12.42
N LYS A 341 7.87 -25.09 -13.72
CA LYS A 341 9.21 -24.71 -14.21
C LYS A 341 9.60 -23.31 -13.70
N ILE A 342 8.71 -22.32 -13.82
CA ILE A 342 8.92 -20.95 -13.35
C ILE A 342 9.17 -20.93 -11.82
N LEU A 343 8.30 -21.59 -11.05
CA LEU A 343 8.44 -21.68 -9.59
C LEU A 343 9.77 -22.31 -9.15
N LYS A 344 10.22 -23.38 -9.83
CA LYS A 344 11.49 -24.04 -9.53
C LYS A 344 12.71 -23.13 -9.76
N LYS A 345 12.62 -22.15 -10.67
CA LYS A 345 13.69 -21.17 -10.92
C LYS A 345 13.69 -19.99 -9.96
N ILE A 346 12.62 -19.81 -9.20
CA ILE A 346 12.58 -18.77 -8.17
C ILE A 346 13.54 -19.18 -7.04
N PRO A 347 14.48 -18.30 -6.62
CA PRO A 347 15.46 -18.66 -5.59
C PRO A 347 14.78 -19.14 -4.31
N LYS A 348 15.15 -20.32 -3.79
CA LYS A 348 14.58 -20.91 -2.56
C LYS A 348 14.55 -20.00 -1.32
N ARG A 349 15.37 -18.94 -1.31
CA ARG A 349 15.42 -17.93 -0.22
C ARG A 349 14.26 -16.92 -0.29
N ARG A 350 13.59 -16.82 -1.44
CA ARG A 350 12.45 -15.91 -1.65
C ARG A 350 11.16 -16.69 -1.38
N ILE A 351 10.42 -16.23 -0.38
CA ILE A 351 9.07 -16.73 -0.11
C ILE A 351 8.15 -15.94 -1.05
N ILE A 352 7.55 -16.62 -2.03
CA ILE A 352 6.50 -16.06 -2.88
C ILE A 352 5.23 -16.79 -2.49
N ASP A 353 4.23 -16.02 -2.05
CA ASP A 353 2.90 -16.56 -1.80
C ASP A 353 2.19 -16.70 -3.15
N SER A 354 1.40 -17.76 -3.36
CA SER A 354 0.72 -17.91 -4.65
C SER A 354 -0.66 -18.50 -4.50
N CYS A 355 -1.54 -18.18 -5.44
CA CYS A 355 -2.90 -18.71 -5.50
C CYS A 355 -3.21 -19.27 -6.88
N VAL A 356 -4.15 -20.23 -6.90
CA VAL A 356 -4.68 -20.81 -8.14
C VAL A 356 -6.09 -20.29 -8.32
N VAL A 357 -6.36 -19.75 -9.50
CA VAL A 357 -7.67 -19.23 -9.89
C VAL A 357 -8.18 -20.04 -11.06
N ILE A 358 -9.38 -20.58 -10.94
CA ILE A 358 -10.08 -21.26 -12.04
C ILE A 358 -11.07 -20.25 -12.63
N THR A 359 -10.87 -19.92 -13.90
CA THR A 359 -11.75 -19.01 -14.66
C THR A 359 -12.84 -19.79 -15.39
N LYS A 360 -13.89 -19.08 -15.84
CA LYS A 360 -15.02 -19.67 -16.59
C LYS A 360 -15.73 -20.80 -15.82
N CYS A 361 -15.83 -20.64 -14.50
CA CYS A 361 -16.54 -21.59 -13.65
C CYS A 361 -18.07 -21.53 -13.81
N ASP A 362 -18.61 -20.59 -14.60
CA ASP A 362 -20.03 -20.56 -15.00
C ASP A 362 -20.46 -21.87 -15.69
N LEU A 363 -19.52 -22.57 -16.33
CA LEU A 363 -19.73 -23.87 -16.95
C LEU A 363 -20.08 -25.00 -15.95
N PHE A 364 -19.79 -24.80 -14.67
CA PHE A 364 -20.02 -25.81 -13.62
C PHE A 364 -21.19 -25.47 -12.69
N VAL A 365 -21.88 -24.35 -12.94
CA VAL A 365 -22.97 -23.88 -12.09
C VAL A 365 -24.16 -24.84 -12.11
N ASP A 366 -24.55 -25.32 -13.30
CA ASP A 366 -25.67 -26.26 -13.42
C ASP A 366 -25.34 -27.60 -12.74
N GLU A 367 -24.13 -28.12 -12.95
CA GLU A 367 -23.67 -29.35 -12.28
C GLU A 367 -23.63 -29.20 -10.76
N TYR A 368 -23.25 -28.02 -10.26
CA TYR A 368 -23.28 -27.72 -8.84
C TYR A 368 -24.72 -27.71 -8.30
N LYS A 369 -25.64 -27.02 -8.99
CA LYS A 369 -27.07 -26.97 -8.62
C LYS A 369 -27.67 -28.37 -8.56
N ASP A 370 -27.35 -29.23 -9.53
CA ASP A 370 -27.83 -30.62 -9.54
C ASP A 370 -27.34 -31.44 -8.33
N LYS A 371 -26.10 -31.21 -7.90
CA LYS A 371 -25.48 -31.94 -6.77
C LYS A 371 -25.91 -31.40 -5.41
N GLU A 372 -26.02 -30.09 -5.25
CA GLU A 372 -26.31 -29.41 -3.99
C GLU A 372 -27.78 -29.00 -3.87
N LYS A 373 -28.71 -29.80 -4.43
CA LYS A 373 -30.17 -29.65 -4.26
C LYS A 373 -30.71 -28.27 -4.69
N ASN A 374 -30.28 -27.79 -5.85
CA ASN A 374 -30.64 -26.50 -6.46
C ASN A 374 -30.16 -25.26 -5.66
N GLU A 375 -29.13 -25.39 -4.83
CA GLU A 375 -28.49 -24.25 -4.18
C GLU A 375 -27.72 -23.40 -5.20
N ASP A 376 -27.93 -22.09 -5.19
CA ASP A 376 -27.21 -21.16 -6.06
C ASP A 376 -25.81 -20.86 -5.49
N PRO A 377 -24.73 -20.89 -6.31
CA PRO A 377 -23.39 -20.50 -5.90
C PRO A 377 -23.30 -19.14 -5.19
N GLU A 378 -24.19 -18.19 -5.49
CA GLU A 378 -24.25 -16.88 -4.82
C GLU A 378 -24.57 -16.97 -3.33
N ASN A 379 -25.37 -17.95 -2.93
CA ASN A 379 -25.80 -18.10 -1.54
C ASN A 379 -24.70 -18.71 -0.67
N ASP A 380 -23.86 -19.58 -1.24
CA ASP A 380 -22.72 -20.19 -0.54
C ASP A 380 -21.49 -20.34 -1.44
N TYR A 381 -20.74 -19.25 -1.55
CA TYR A 381 -19.45 -19.21 -2.25
C TYR A 381 -18.48 -20.28 -1.72
N ASN A 382 -18.48 -20.56 -0.41
CA ASN A 382 -17.53 -21.50 0.17
C ASN A 382 -17.83 -22.94 -0.24
N ASN A 383 -19.10 -23.32 -0.35
CA ASN A 383 -19.47 -24.64 -0.87
C ASN A 383 -19.16 -24.76 -2.35
N PHE A 384 -19.44 -23.74 -3.17
CA PHE A 384 -19.05 -23.75 -4.57
C PHE A 384 -17.52 -23.82 -4.74
N LYS A 385 -16.76 -23.08 -3.93
CA LYS A 385 -15.29 -23.16 -3.87
C LYS A 385 -14.79 -24.55 -3.54
N LYS A 386 -15.40 -25.24 -2.55
CA LYS A 386 -15.06 -26.64 -2.22
C LYS A 386 -15.40 -27.59 -3.38
N PHE A 387 -16.55 -27.41 -4.02
CA PHE A 387 -16.98 -28.21 -5.16
C PHE A 387 -15.96 -28.11 -6.31
N ILE A 388 -15.58 -26.89 -6.71
CA ILE A 388 -14.57 -26.68 -7.75
C ILE A 388 -13.20 -27.19 -7.31
N SER A 389 -12.79 -26.94 -6.07
CA SER A 389 -11.52 -27.46 -5.55
C SER A 389 -11.46 -28.98 -5.65
N ASN A 390 -12.50 -29.68 -5.21
CA ASN A 390 -12.60 -31.13 -5.31
C ASN A 390 -12.58 -31.59 -6.77
N LYS A 391 -13.22 -30.88 -7.69
CA LYS A 391 -13.22 -31.25 -9.11
C LYS A 391 -11.81 -31.22 -9.73
N PHE A 392 -11.01 -30.21 -9.41
CA PHE A 392 -9.67 -30.04 -10.01
C PHE A 392 -8.54 -30.74 -9.24
N ILE A 393 -8.68 -30.97 -7.94
CA ILE A 393 -7.59 -31.54 -7.10
C ILE A 393 -7.28 -33.01 -7.40
N HIS A 394 -8.17 -33.73 -8.09
CA HIS A 394 -7.93 -35.13 -8.46
C HIS A 394 -6.92 -35.29 -9.60
N ASP A 395 -6.63 -34.22 -10.35
CA ASP A 395 -5.62 -34.27 -11.41
C ASP A 395 -4.19 -34.21 -10.84
N ILE A 396 -3.33 -35.12 -11.30
CA ILE A 396 -1.97 -35.27 -10.80
C ILE A 396 -1.10 -34.03 -11.03
N ARG A 397 -1.35 -33.26 -12.11
CA ARG A 397 -0.59 -32.04 -12.44
C ARG A 397 -0.98 -30.91 -11.50
N ILE A 398 -2.27 -30.77 -11.18
CA ILE A 398 -2.75 -29.83 -10.16
C ILE A 398 -2.15 -30.19 -8.80
N GLN A 399 -2.16 -31.46 -8.41
CA GLN A 399 -1.51 -31.89 -7.16
C GLN A 399 -0.01 -31.57 -7.14
N GLN A 400 0.70 -31.74 -8.26
CA GLN A 400 2.11 -31.35 -8.36
C GLN A 400 2.30 -29.84 -8.20
N LEU A 401 1.46 -29.03 -8.82
CA LEU A 401 1.48 -27.57 -8.64
C LEU A 401 1.26 -27.20 -7.17
N LEU A 402 0.20 -27.74 -6.55
CA LEU A 402 -0.10 -27.51 -5.14
C LEU A 402 1.05 -27.95 -4.23
N ARG A 403 1.72 -29.08 -4.50
CA ARG A 403 2.90 -29.50 -3.72
C ARG A 403 4.07 -28.51 -3.80
N VAL A 404 4.26 -27.84 -4.93
CA VAL A 404 5.33 -26.86 -5.12
C VAL A 404 4.99 -25.52 -4.49
N VAL A 405 3.72 -25.10 -4.58
CA VAL A 405 3.26 -23.81 -4.09
C VAL A 405 2.93 -23.84 -2.58
N GLY A 406 2.51 -24.98 -2.05
CA GLY A 406 2.12 -25.18 -0.65
C GLY A 406 0.60 -25.35 -0.47
N ASP A 407 0.10 -25.01 0.71
CA ASP A 407 -1.31 -25.09 1.05
C ASP A 407 -2.07 -23.93 0.37
N VAL A 408 -2.48 -24.15 -0.88
CA VAL A 408 -3.07 -23.11 -1.73
C VAL A 408 -4.57 -23.30 -1.85
N SER A 409 -5.29 -22.21 -1.60
CA SER A 409 -6.71 -22.12 -1.93
C SER A 409 -6.90 -21.98 -3.45
N ILE A 410 -7.77 -22.82 -4.01
CA ILE A 410 -8.29 -22.68 -5.37
C ILE A 410 -9.49 -21.74 -5.32
N TYR A 411 -9.53 -20.74 -6.21
CA TYR A 411 -10.59 -19.73 -6.26
C TYR A 411 -11.36 -19.85 -7.58
N PRO A 412 -12.66 -20.18 -7.55
CA PRO A 412 -13.49 -20.11 -8.74
C PRO A 412 -13.90 -18.67 -9.02
N VAL A 413 -13.73 -18.22 -10.27
CA VAL A 413 -14.19 -16.92 -10.72
C VAL A 413 -14.82 -17.01 -12.10
N PHE A 414 -15.87 -16.23 -12.34
CA PHE A 414 -16.51 -16.16 -13.65
C PHE A 414 -17.33 -14.89 -13.83
N TYR A 415 -17.68 -14.62 -15.08
CA TYR A 415 -18.72 -13.65 -15.43
C TYR A 415 -20.01 -14.43 -15.67
N TYR A 416 -21.14 -13.88 -15.27
CA TYR A 416 -22.41 -14.49 -15.62
C TYR A 416 -22.62 -14.41 -17.12
N THR A 417 -23.09 -15.51 -17.71
CA THR A 417 -23.28 -15.61 -19.15
C THR A 417 -24.65 -16.15 -19.51
N GLU A 418 -25.16 -15.68 -20.64
CA GLU A 418 -26.35 -16.21 -21.30
C GLU A 418 -25.92 -17.01 -22.53
N GLN A 419 -26.57 -18.15 -22.73
CA GLN A 419 -26.37 -18.97 -23.91
C GLN A 419 -27.18 -18.41 -25.08
N VAL A 420 -26.49 -17.98 -26.13
CA VAL A 420 -27.12 -17.41 -27.33
C VAL A 420 -27.17 -18.44 -28.46
N ASP A 421 -26.20 -19.36 -28.50
CA ASP A 421 -26.16 -20.49 -29.43
C ASP A 421 -25.47 -21.70 -28.75
N LYS A 422 -25.57 -22.90 -29.32
CA LYS A 422 -25.07 -24.16 -28.73
C LYS A 422 -23.66 -24.07 -28.15
N ASN A 423 -22.77 -23.32 -28.79
CA ASN A 423 -21.38 -23.13 -28.35
C ASN A 423 -21.00 -21.65 -28.11
N LYS A 424 -21.99 -20.75 -28.00
CA LYS A 424 -21.71 -19.31 -27.88
C LYS A 424 -22.42 -18.71 -26.67
N ARG A 425 -21.61 -18.24 -25.72
CA ARG A 425 -22.04 -17.54 -24.52
C ARG A 425 -21.69 -16.06 -24.61
N LYS A 426 -22.57 -15.20 -24.14
CA LYS A 426 -22.35 -13.76 -24.01
C LYS A 426 -22.47 -13.34 -22.55
N PRO A 427 -21.75 -12.31 -22.09
CA PRO A 427 -21.87 -11.85 -20.72
C PRO A 427 -23.24 -11.21 -20.48
N MET A 428 -23.84 -11.56 -19.35
CA MET A 428 -25.03 -10.90 -18.83
C MET A 428 -24.68 -9.48 -18.40
N ARG A 429 -25.55 -8.53 -18.73
CA ARG A 429 -25.38 -7.11 -18.40
C ARG A 429 -26.64 -6.54 -17.77
N ASP A 430 -26.47 -5.57 -16.89
CA ASP A 430 -27.58 -4.76 -16.39
C ASP A 430 -28.03 -3.70 -17.43
N TYR A 431 -29.07 -2.93 -17.10
CA TYR A 431 -29.59 -1.86 -17.96
C TYR A 431 -28.57 -0.73 -18.24
N ALA A 432 -27.54 -0.59 -17.41
CA ALA A 432 -26.46 0.37 -17.58
C ALA A 432 -25.26 -0.21 -18.36
N GLY A 433 -25.33 -1.48 -18.78
CA GLY A 433 -24.27 -2.18 -19.51
C GLY A 433 -23.20 -2.81 -18.62
N ASN A 434 -23.34 -2.75 -17.29
CA ASN A 434 -22.38 -3.35 -16.38
C ASN A 434 -22.52 -4.87 -16.40
N VAL A 435 -21.39 -5.57 -16.45
CA VAL A 435 -21.35 -7.03 -16.41
C VAL A 435 -21.44 -7.53 -14.97
N PHE A 436 -22.07 -8.69 -14.78
CA PHE A 436 -22.10 -9.36 -13.47
C PHE A 436 -20.87 -10.28 -13.32
N THR A 437 -20.25 -10.25 -12.14
CA THR A 437 -19.07 -11.07 -11.82
C THR A 437 -19.32 -11.90 -10.57
N PHE A 438 -18.61 -13.03 -10.45
CA PHE A 438 -18.68 -13.94 -9.30
C PHE A 438 -17.27 -14.32 -8.83
N GLY A 439 -17.05 -14.34 -7.51
CA GLY A 439 -15.84 -14.86 -6.86
C GLY A 439 -14.63 -13.92 -6.87
N PHE A 440 -14.66 -12.85 -7.68
CA PHE A 440 -13.56 -11.88 -7.80
C PHE A 440 -13.39 -11.07 -6.50
N GLY A 441 -14.48 -10.63 -5.88
CA GLY A 441 -14.45 -9.90 -4.61
C GLY A 441 -13.91 -10.75 -3.46
N GLU A 442 -14.33 -12.01 -3.37
CA GLU A 442 -13.85 -12.99 -2.39
C GLU A 442 -12.37 -13.29 -2.56
N LEU A 443 -11.93 -13.46 -3.81
CA LEU A 443 -10.52 -13.63 -4.15
C LEU A 443 -9.69 -12.42 -3.69
N ILE A 444 -10.12 -11.19 -4.03
CA ILE A 444 -9.43 -9.97 -3.58
C ILE A 444 -9.39 -9.93 -2.05
N ASN A 445 -10.51 -10.14 -1.37
CA ASN A 445 -10.55 -10.06 0.09
C ASN A 445 -9.64 -11.10 0.77
N ASP A 446 -9.60 -12.34 0.27
CA ASP A 446 -8.76 -13.38 0.84
C ASP A 446 -7.27 -13.20 0.53
N MET A 447 -6.92 -12.75 -0.68
CA MET A 447 -5.51 -12.51 -1.05
C MET A 447 -4.85 -11.44 -0.18
N LEU A 448 -5.65 -10.59 0.47
CA LEU A 448 -5.21 -9.41 1.19
C LEU A 448 -5.20 -9.58 2.72
N LYS A 449 -5.75 -10.68 3.22
CA LYS A 449 -5.60 -11.12 4.61
C LYS A 449 -4.21 -11.69 4.88
#